data_AF-A0A923J4N6-F1
#
_entry.id   AF-A0A923J4N6-F1
#
_cell.length_a   1.000
_cell.length_b   1.000
_cell.length_c   1.000
_cell.angle_alpha   90.00
_cell.angle_beta   90.00
_cell.angle_gamma   90.00
#
_symmetry.space_group_name_H-M   'P 1'
#
loop_
_entity.id
_entity.type
_entity.pdbx_description
1 polymer ?
#
loop_
_entity_poly.entity_id
_entity_poly.type
_entity_poly.pdbx_seq_one_letter_code
_entity_poly.pdbx_strand_id
1 'polypeptide(L)'
;MTDIPDSPLDQNLRYLKLPFMREQHHPLAKQAAKNSWSHEDYLEKLADGEAALRKDRSTQRRIRLARFPVIKTLDQFNWTWPKKINRLQVQHLFRLQFIEQTSNVIFLGGVGLGKTHLASALGYAACLKGYTVVFTTAIDVINTLCAAQAAGRMKQELKKYTRPSLLILDELGFLPIDKVGADLLFQVISQRYEQGALVITSNRAFKDWPEIFNNDSTLTSAILDRLLHHAETALIQGKSYRMKEQIEV
;
A
#
# COMPACT_ATOMS: atom_id res chain seq x y z
N MET A 1 -35.74 10.70 -21.62
CA MET A 1 -35.15 9.36 -21.48
C MET A 1 -35.89 8.47 -22.45
N THR A 2 -35.38 8.33 -23.66
CA THR A 2 -35.90 7.39 -24.65
C THR A 2 -35.24 6.04 -24.40
N ASP A 3 -35.98 5.08 -23.88
CA ASP A 3 -35.59 3.68 -23.83
C ASP A 3 -35.32 3.20 -25.26
N ILE A 4 -34.03 3.04 -25.59
CA ILE A 4 -33.62 2.35 -26.80
C ILE A 4 -33.82 0.86 -26.50
N PRO A 5 -34.58 0.10 -27.32
CA PRO A 5 -34.77 -1.33 -27.09
C PRO A 5 -33.41 -2.02 -26.99
N ASP A 6 -33.32 -3.00 -26.07
CA ASP A 6 -32.10 -3.73 -25.71
C ASP A 6 -31.52 -4.45 -26.95
N SER A 7 -30.68 -3.75 -27.71
CA SER A 7 -30.15 -4.26 -28.98
C SER A 7 -29.31 -5.53 -28.74
N PRO A 8 -29.16 -6.43 -29.73
CA PRO A 8 -28.29 -7.60 -29.60
C PRO A 8 -26.85 -7.22 -29.19
N LEU A 9 -26.39 -6.05 -29.64
CA LEU A 9 -25.11 -5.49 -29.23
C LEU A 9 -25.09 -5.14 -27.73
N ASP A 10 -26.13 -4.48 -27.22
CA ASP A 10 -26.22 -4.08 -25.81
C ASP A 10 -26.22 -5.30 -24.88
N GLN A 11 -26.94 -6.37 -25.26
CA GLN A 11 -26.96 -7.64 -24.55
C GLN A 11 -25.56 -8.30 -24.51
N ASN A 12 -24.86 -8.33 -25.65
CA ASN A 12 -23.50 -8.86 -25.73
C ASN A 12 -22.51 -8.03 -24.90
N LEU A 13 -22.58 -6.69 -24.96
CA LEU A 13 -21.71 -5.81 -24.17
C LEU A 13 -21.96 -5.95 -22.66
N ARG A 14 -23.21 -6.21 -22.24
CA ARG A 14 -23.53 -6.55 -20.84
C ARG A 14 -22.92 -7.89 -20.43
N TYR A 15 -23.09 -8.93 -21.25
CA TYR A 15 -22.53 -10.26 -20.98
C TYR A 15 -21.00 -10.22 -20.85
N LEU A 16 -20.33 -9.49 -21.74
CA LEU A 16 -18.87 -9.32 -21.75
C LEU A 16 -18.35 -8.34 -20.68
N LYS A 17 -19.25 -7.71 -19.90
CA LYS A 17 -18.92 -6.69 -18.88
C LYS A 17 -18.09 -5.55 -19.48
N LEU A 18 -18.60 -4.96 -20.56
CA LEU A 18 -18.03 -3.81 -21.28
C LEU A 18 -18.88 -2.55 -21.06
N PRO A 19 -18.99 -2.02 -19.81
CA PRO A 19 -19.90 -0.93 -19.49
C PRO A 19 -19.55 0.39 -20.21
N PHE A 20 -18.27 0.69 -20.46
CA PHE A 20 -17.90 1.90 -21.17
C PHE A 20 -18.38 1.83 -22.61
N MET A 21 -18.09 0.72 -23.31
CA MET A 21 -18.55 0.53 -24.68
C MET A 21 -20.08 0.56 -24.77
N ARG A 22 -20.77 -0.07 -23.83
CA ARG A 22 -22.23 -0.05 -23.78
C ARG A 22 -22.79 1.38 -23.67
N GLU A 23 -22.19 2.22 -22.84
CA GLU A 23 -22.65 3.61 -22.67
C GLU A 23 -22.18 4.55 -23.78
N GLN A 24 -21.02 4.29 -24.37
CA GLN A 24 -20.33 5.24 -25.27
C GLN A 24 -20.33 4.86 -26.75
N HIS A 25 -20.75 3.65 -27.14
CA HIS A 25 -20.78 3.23 -28.56
C HIS A 25 -21.60 4.20 -29.42
N HIS A 26 -22.81 4.58 -29.01
CA HIS A 26 -23.63 5.48 -29.83
C HIS A 26 -23.10 6.93 -29.88
N PRO A 27 -22.70 7.57 -28.76
CA PRO A 27 -22.03 8.87 -28.79
C PRO A 27 -20.75 8.89 -29.63
N LEU A 28 -19.87 7.89 -29.47
CA LEU A 28 -18.62 7.80 -30.23
C LEU A 28 -18.86 7.52 -31.71
N ALA A 29 -19.90 6.76 -32.08
CA ALA A 29 -20.27 6.55 -33.48
C ALA A 29 -20.68 7.86 -34.17
N LYS A 30 -21.40 8.74 -33.47
CA LYS A 30 -21.74 10.10 -33.98
C LYS A 30 -20.49 10.96 -34.16
N GLN A 31 -19.55 10.90 -33.22
CA GLN A 31 -18.28 11.60 -33.33
C GLN A 31 -17.41 11.06 -34.47
N ALA A 32 -17.34 9.74 -34.62
CA ALA A 32 -16.64 9.07 -35.71
C ALA A 32 -17.17 9.52 -37.07
N ALA A 33 -18.50 9.58 -37.25
CA ALA A 33 -19.12 10.09 -38.47
C ALA A 33 -18.78 11.56 -38.73
N LYS A 34 -18.81 12.41 -37.69
CA LYS A 34 -18.50 13.86 -37.81
C LYS A 34 -17.03 14.12 -38.15
N ASN A 35 -16.12 13.32 -37.58
CA ASN A 35 -14.67 13.49 -37.71
C ASN A 35 -14.07 12.57 -38.78
N SER A 36 -14.90 11.86 -39.56
CA SER A 36 -14.49 10.92 -40.60
C SER A 36 -13.48 9.86 -40.12
N TRP A 37 -13.69 9.32 -38.92
CA TRP A 37 -12.86 8.23 -38.39
C TRP A 37 -13.06 6.94 -39.20
N SER A 38 -12.00 6.15 -39.34
CA SER A 38 -12.12 4.79 -39.86
C SER A 38 -12.85 3.88 -38.85
N HIS A 39 -13.31 2.72 -39.31
CA HIS A 39 -13.90 1.72 -38.41
C HIS A 39 -12.89 1.22 -37.36
N GLU A 40 -11.62 1.14 -37.72
CA GLU A 40 -10.53 0.75 -36.80
C GLU A 40 -10.33 1.83 -35.73
N ASP A 41 -10.29 3.11 -36.11
CA ASP A 41 -10.14 4.23 -35.15
C ASP A 41 -11.31 4.26 -34.16
N TYR A 42 -12.54 4.06 -34.63
CA TYR A 42 -13.72 4.01 -33.77
C TYR A 42 -13.65 2.84 -32.77
N LEU A 43 -13.25 1.65 -33.24
CA LEU A 43 -13.08 0.49 -32.39
C LEU A 43 -11.95 0.70 -31.36
N GLU A 44 -10.83 1.30 -31.78
CA GLU A 44 -9.71 1.65 -30.92
C GLU A 44 -10.18 2.59 -29.79
N LYS A 45 -10.92 3.66 -30.10
CA LYS A 45 -11.43 4.60 -29.07
C LYS A 45 -12.38 3.95 -28.08
N LEU A 46 -13.21 3.02 -28.53
CA LEU A 46 -14.05 2.23 -27.63
C LEU A 46 -13.23 1.31 -26.73
N ALA A 47 -12.24 0.62 -27.29
CA ALA A 47 -11.35 -0.27 -26.56
C ALA A 47 -10.50 0.48 -25.54
N ASP A 48 -9.95 1.64 -25.92
CA ASP A 48 -9.18 2.52 -25.05
C ASP A 48 -9.98 2.97 -23.83
N GLY A 49 -11.21 3.45 -24.04
CA GLY A 49 -12.05 3.91 -22.95
C GLY A 49 -12.46 2.79 -21.99
N GLU A 50 -12.75 1.60 -22.51
CA GLU A 50 -13.05 0.42 -21.69
C GLU A 50 -11.82 -0.06 -20.91
N ALA A 51 -10.64 -0.11 -21.55
CA ALA A 51 -9.38 -0.45 -20.92
C ALA A 51 -9.03 0.55 -19.81
N ALA A 52 -9.19 1.85 -20.07
CA ALA A 52 -8.98 2.93 -19.10
C ALA A 52 -9.93 2.78 -17.89
N LEU A 53 -11.22 2.54 -18.12
CA LEU A 53 -12.20 2.32 -17.05
C LEU A 53 -11.85 1.11 -16.19
N ARG A 54 -11.43 -0.01 -16.82
CA ARG A 54 -11.00 -1.21 -16.09
C ARG A 54 -9.74 -0.95 -15.26
N LYS A 55 -8.77 -0.23 -15.82
CA LYS A 55 -7.52 0.14 -15.12
C LYS A 55 -7.80 1.05 -13.93
N ASP A 56 -8.66 2.05 -14.08
CA ASP A 56 -9.05 2.93 -12.97
C ASP A 56 -9.78 2.15 -11.87
N ARG A 57 -10.81 1.38 -12.22
CA ARG A 57 -11.54 0.54 -11.24
C ARG A 57 -10.63 -0.42 -10.48
N SER A 58 -9.70 -1.06 -11.18
CA SER A 58 -8.70 -1.96 -10.58
C SER A 58 -7.80 -1.22 -9.58
N THR A 59 -7.39 0.01 -9.93
CA THR A 59 -6.57 0.87 -9.09
C THR A 59 -7.33 1.37 -7.86
N GLN A 60 -8.55 1.88 -8.04
CA GLN A 60 -9.41 2.32 -6.93
C GLN A 60 -9.71 1.17 -5.97
N ARG A 61 -9.92 -0.05 -6.50
CA ARG A 61 -10.09 -1.25 -5.68
C ARG A 61 -8.86 -1.53 -4.84
N ARG A 62 -7.65 -1.49 -5.41
CA ARG A 62 -6.39 -1.68 -4.65
C ARG A 62 -6.22 -0.63 -3.56
N ILE A 63 -6.43 0.65 -3.88
CA ILE A 63 -6.34 1.75 -2.91
C ILE A 63 -7.31 1.54 -1.75
N ARG A 64 -8.56 1.15 -2.04
CA ARG A 64 -9.57 0.86 -1.02
C ARG A 64 -9.19 -0.32 -0.13
N LEU A 65 -8.69 -1.41 -0.73
CA LEU A 65 -8.26 -2.60 0.00
C LEU A 65 -7.00 -2.36 0.83
N ALA A 66 -6.18 -1.37 0.45
CA ALA A 66 -4.99 -1.01 1.19
C ALA A 66 -5.27 -0.34 2.54
N ARG A 67 -6.47 0.23 2.75
CA ARG A 67 -6.89 0.81 4.04
C ARG A 67 -5.93 1.88 4.58
N PHE A 68 -5.41 2.74 3.70
CA PHE A 68 -4.60 3.88 4.15
C PHE A 68 -5.41 4.76 5.11
N PRO A 69 -4.82 5.21 6.24
CA PRO A 69 -5.51 6.11 7.17
C PRO A 69 -5.81 7.46 6.49
N VAL A 70 -4.85 7.96 5.72
CA VAL A 70 -4.98 9.14 4.86
C VAL A 70 -4.17 8.89 3.59
N ILE A 71 -4.74 9.22 2.42
CA ILE A 71 -4.00 9.16 1.16
C ILE A 71 -2.95 10.28 1.17
N LYS A 72 -1.68 9.90 1.01
CA LYS A 72 -0.54 10.82 0.92
C LYS A 72 0.21 10.57 -0.38
N THR A 73 0.90 11.58 -0.88
CA THR A 73 1.82 11.45 -2.03
C THR A 73 3.20 11.98 -1.66
N LEU A 74 4.21 11.63 -2.47
CA LEU A 74 5.58 12.11 -2.26
C LEU A 74 5.68 13.64 -2.40
N ASP A 75 4.91 14.21 -3.33
CA ASP A 75 4.92 15.67 -3.60
C ASP A 75 4.38 16.48 -2.42
N GLN A 76 3.52 15.88 -1.60
CA GLN A 76 3.01 16.49 -0.36
C GLN A 76 4.04 16.42 0.79
N PHE A 77 5.16 15.72 0.65
CA PHE A 77 6.16 15.62 1.70
C PHE A 77 7.05 16.86 1.72
N ASN A 78 7.10 17.55 2.87
CA ASN A 78 7.96 18.71 3.05
C ASN A 78 9.41 18.29 3.34
N TRP A 79 10.27 18.37 2.31
CA TRP A 79 11.69 18.02 2.39
C TRP A 79 12.53 18.98 3.24
N THR A 80 12.06 20.20 3.52
CA THR A 80 12.82 21.18 4.31
C THR A 80 12.69 20.96 5.81
N TRP A 81 11.79 20.05 6.23
CA TRP A 81 11.47 19.86 7.64
C TRP A 81 12.44 18.93 8.38
N PRO A 82 12.75 17.71 7.89
CA PRO A 82 13.75 16.87 8.53
C PRO A 82 15.12 17.56 8.54
N LYS A 83 15.80 17.55 9.69
CA LYS A 83 17.19 18.02 9.80
C LYS A 83 18.13 17.16 8.95
N LYS A 84 17.87 15.84 8.88
CA LYS A 84 18.64 14.90 8.07
C LYS A 84 17.70 13.83 7.51
N ILE A 85 17.73 13.69 6.18
CA ILE A 85 17.07 12.62 5.43
C ILE A 85 17.81 12.45 4.10
N ASN A 86 18.06 11.21 3.68
CA ASN A 86 18.63 10.96 2.37
C ASN A 86 17.52 11.03 1.31
N ARG A 87 17.34 12.21 0.70
CA ARG A 87 16.28 12.44 -0.30
C ARG A 87 16.43 11.52 -1.53
N LEU A 88 17.65 11.31 -2.02
CA LEU A 88 17.90 10.46 -3.19
C LEU A 88 17.52 9.01 -2.91
N GLN A 89 17.91 8.48 -1.74
CA GLN A 89 17.50 7.14 -1.31
C GLN A 89 15.98 7.03 -1.23
N VAL A 90 15.30 7.97 -0.57
CA VAL A 90 13.83 7.93 -0.46
C VAL A 90 13.17 8.01 -1.83
N GLN A 91 13.64 8.89 -2.73
CA GLN A 91 13.11 8.96 -4.10
C GLN A 91 13.37 7.68 -4.90
N HIS A 92 14.48 6.99 -4.66
CA HIS A 92 14.78 5.70 -5.28
C HIS A 92 13.71 4.65 -4.92
N LEU A 93 13.25 4.62 -3.67
CA LEU A 93 12.21 3.69 -3.21
C LEU A 93 10.92 3.80 -4.03
N PHE A 94 10.59 5.00 -4.55
CA PHE A 94 9.39 5.22 -5.38
C PHE A 94 9.50 4.63 -6.79
N ARG A 95 10.65 4.04 -7.16
CA ARG A 95 10.77 3.15 -8.32
C ARG A 95 10.21 1.76 -8.06
N LEU A 96 9.95 1.42 -6.80
CA LEU A 96 9.30 0.17 -6.34
C LEU A 96 10.06 -1.13 -6.63
N GLN A 97 11.33 -1.06 -7.03
CA GLN A 97 12.15 -2.24 -7.32
C GLN A 97 12.24 -3.20 -6.12
N PHE A 98 12.25 -2.66 -4.90
CA PHE A 98 12.26 -3.46 -3.68
C PHE A 98 11.04 -4.40 -3.55
N ILE A 99 9.90 -4.05 -4.15
CA ILE A 99 8.71 -4.92 -4.15
C ILE A 99 8.94 -6.16 -5.02
N GLU A 100 9.56 -5.98 -6.18
CA GLU A 100 9.90 -7.06 -7.11
C GLU A 100 11.00 -7.97 -6.55
N GLN A 101 11.93 -7.39 -5.80
CA GLN A 101 13.04 -8.08 -5.14
C GLN A 101 12.65 -8.66 -3.77
N THR A 102 11.36 -8.64 -3.41
CA THR A 102 10.85 -9.10 -2.10
C THR A 102 11.64 -8.57 -0.90
N SER A 103 12.15 -7.34 -1.03
CA SER A 103 12.98 -6.66 -0.06
C SER A 103 12.16 -5.76 0.86
N ASN A 104 12.76 -5.34 1.96
CA ASN A 104 12.13 -4.57 3.01
C ASN A 104 12.58 -3.11 2.98
N VAL A 105 11.72 -2.22 3.44
CA VAL A 105 12.02 -0.80 3.64
C VAL A 105 11.70 -0.45 5.08
N ILE A 106 12.63 0.21 5.76
CA ILE A 106 12.44 0.59 7.17
C ILE A 106 12.64 2.09 7.30
N PHE A 107 11.57 2.80 7.66
CA PHE A 107 11.65 4.22 8.02
C PHE A 107 11.87 4.33 9.54
N LEU A 108 13.03 4.84 9.93
CA LEU A 108 13.40 5.06 11.33
C LEU A 108 13.52 6.55 11.65
N GLY A 109 13.05 6.97 12.82
CA GLY A 109 13.19 8.36 13.26
C GLY A 109 12.18 8.76 14.33
N GLY A 110 12.42 9.90 14.99
CA GLY A 110 11.54 10.44 16.03
C GLY A 110 10.07 10.63 15.60
N VAL A 111 9.20 10.85 16.58
CA VAL A 111 7.76 11.06 16.35
C VAL A 111 7.53 12.33 15.51
N GLY A 112 6.56 12.28 14.60
CA GLY A 112 6.18 13.44 13.78
C GLY A 112 7.15 13.82 12.67
N LEU A 113 8.10 12.96 12.29
CA LEU A 113 9.05 13.22 11.18
C LEU A 113 8.60 12.75 9.80
N GLY A 114 7.32 12.36 9.65
CA GLY A 114 6.75 11.97 8.35
C GLY A 114 7.04 10.53 7.90
N LYS A 115 7.44 9.62 8.79
CA LYS A 115 7.61 8.18 8.49
C LYS A 115 6.32 7.56 7.93
N THR A 116 5.21 7.71 8.64
CA THR A 116 3.88 7.25 8.21
C THR A 116 3.45 7.90 6.89
N HIS A 117 3.80 9.17 6.66
CA HIS A 117 3.53 9.86 5.39
C HIS A 117 4.26 9.18 4.24
N LEU A 118 5.57 8.97 4.37
CA LEU A 118 6.39 8.33 3.34
C LEU A 118 5.92 6.89 3.09
N ALA A 119 5.61 6.13 4.14
CA ALA A 119 5.07 4.78 4.02
C ALA A 119 3.72 4.77 3.27
N SER A 120 2.80 5.66 3.64
CA SER A 120 1.49 5.80 2.98
C SER A 120 1.65 6.22 1.52
N ALA A 121 2.53 7.18 1.23
CA ALA A 121 2.82 7.64 -0.12
C ALA A 121 3.44 6.56 -1.00
N LEU A 122 4.35 5.76 -0.44
CA LEU A 122 4.98 4.65 -1.13
C LEU A 122 3.95 3.54 -1.45
N GLY A 123 3.09 3.20 -0.48
CA GLY A 123 1.99 2.27 -0.69
C GLY A 123 0.98 2.76 -1.74
N TYR A 124 0.65 4.05 -1.72
CA TYR A 124 -0.23 4.65 -2.71
C TYR A 124 0.37 4.55 -4.12
N ALA A 125 1.66 4.92 -4.27
CA ALA A 125 2.38 4.77 -5.54
C ALA A 125 2.41 3.31 -6.02
N ALA A 126 2.57 2.36 -5.11
CA ALA A 126 2.51 0.93 -5.44
C ALA A 126 1.13 0.49 -5.94
N CYS A 127 0.04 1.00 -5.35
CA CYS A 127 -1.32 0.74 -5.84
C CYS A 127 -1.54 1.26 -7.27
N LEU A 128 -1.01 2.45 -7.58
CA LEU A 128 -1.07 3.05 -8.93
C LEU A 128 -0.29 2.22 -9.96
N LYS A 129 0.80 1.56 -9.54
CA LYS A 129 1.61 0.68 -10.37
C LYS A 129 1.10 -0.75 -10.50
N GLY A 130 -0.01 -1.09 -9.82
CA GLY A 130 -0.67 -2.39 -9.97
C GLY A 130 -0.49 -3.34 -8.79
N TYR A 131 0.37 -3.02 -7.81
CA TYR A 131 0.66 -3.88 -6.68
C TYR A 131 -0.46 -3.85 -5.64
N THR A 132 -0.77 -5.02 -5.07
CA THR A 132 -1.68 -5.10 -3.94
C THR A 132 -0.96 -4.67 -2.66
N VAL A 133 -1.60 -3.79 -1.89
CA VAL A 133 -1.03 -3.21 -0.67
C VAL A 133 -2.00 -3.42 0.48
N VAL A 134 -1.47 -3.61 1.69
CA VAL A 134 -2.22 -3.48 2.95
C VAL A 134 -1.42 -2.57 3.87
N PHE A 135 -2.07 -1.54 4.40
CA PHE A 135 -1.56 -0.66 5.45
C PHE A 135 -2.27 -0.99 6.76
N THR A 136 -1.50 -1.16 7.83
CA THR A 136 -2.02 -1.47 9.17
C THR A 136 -0.98 -1.08 10.22
N THR A 137 -1.41 -0.80 11.44
CA THR A 137 -0.46 -0.68 12.56
C THR A 137 -0.02 -2.06 13.03
N ALA A 138 1.14 -2.16 13.68
CA ALA A 138 1.60 -3.41 14.30
C ALA A 138 0.60 -3.93 15.34
N ILE A 139 0.00 -3.03 16.13
CA ILE A 139 -0.98 -3.36 17.18
C ILE A 139 -2.27 -3.91 16.57
N ASP A 140 -2.77 -3.33 15.46
CA ASP A 140 -3.98 -3.83 14.80
C ASP A 140 -3.78 -5.25 14.24
N VAL A 141 -2.59 -5.56 13.74
CA VAL A 141 -2.24 -6.93 13.32
C VAL A 141 -2.32 -7.88 14.50
N ILE A 142 -1.69 -7.53 15.62
CA ILE A 142 -1.71 -8.35 16.85
C ILE A 142 -3.15 -8.58 17.31
N ASN A 143 -3.93 -7.51 17.48
CA ASN A 143 -5.32 -7.61 17.95
C ASN A 143 -6.17 -8.48 17.02
N THR A 144 -6.01 -8.31 15.71
CA THR A 144 -6.76 -9.07 14.69
C THR A 144 -6.38 -10.56 14.72
N LEU A 145 -5.09 -10.86 14.84
CA LEU A 145 -4.59 -12.24 14.87
C LEU A 145 -4.88 -12.93 16.20
N CYS A 146 -4.79 -12.25 17.34
CA CYS A 146 -5.22 -12.74 18.65
C CYS A 146 -6.71 -13.16 18.62
N ALA A 147 -7.59 -12.28 18.11
CA ALA A 147 -9.01 -12.59 17.97
C ALA A 147 -9.25 -13.76 16.99
N ALA A 148 -8.47 -13.84 15.91
CA ALA A 148 -8.56 -14.94 14.95
C ALA A 148 -8.07 -16.28 15.52
N GLN A 149 -7.07 -16.27 16.41
CA GLN A 149 -6.58 -17.44 17.12
C GLN A 149 -7.66 -17.99 18.06
N ALA A 150 -8.28 -17.12 18.87
CA ALA A 150 -9.39 -17.50 19.75
C ALA A 150 -10.59 -18.06 18.98
N ALA A 151 -10.87 -17.54 17.79
CA ALA A 151 -11.96 -17.99 16.91
C ALA A 151 -11.59 -19.15 15.97
N GLY A 152 -10.40 -19.76 16.09
CA GLY A 152 -9.98 -20.88 15.24
C GLY A 152 -9.76 -20.54 13.76
N ARG A 153 -9.69 -19.26 13.39
CA ARG A 153 -9.59 -18.76 12.00
C ARG A 153 -8.23 -18.15 11.65
N MET A 154 -7.21 -18.41 12.48
CA MET A 154 -5.86 -17.85 12.35
C MET A 154 -5.27 -17.98 10.95
N LYS A 155 -5.33 -19.17 10.33
CA LYS A 155 -4.77 -19.42 8.99
C LYS A 155 -5.40 -18.54 7.90
N GLN A 156 -6.71 -18.28 7.99
CA GLN A 156 -7.41 -17.42 7.04
C GLN A 156 -7.05 -15.95 7.25
N GLU A 157 -6.91 -15.53 8.50
CA GLU A 157 -6.61 -14.16 8.84
C GLU A 157 -5.17 -13.78 8.50
N LEU A 158 -4.22 -14.68 8.75
CA LEU A 158 -2.81 -14.48 8.43
C LEU A 158 -2.57 -14.22 6.93
N LYS A 159 -3.37 -14.87 6.06
CA LYS A 159 -3.34 -14.66 4.61
C LYS A 159 -3.63 -13.21 4.20
N LYS A 160 -4.33 -12.42 5.02
CA LYS A 160 -4.57 -11.00 4.74
C LYS A 160 -3.27 -10.18 4.79
N TYR A 161 -2.31 -10.62 5.59
CA TYR A 161 -1.02 -9.95 5.76
C TYR A 161 0.08 -10.55 4.88
N THR A 162 -0.01 -11.84 4.51
CA THR A 162 1.04 -12.50 3.72
C THR A 162 0.82 -12.47 2.21
N ARG A 163 -0.44 -12.41 1.73
CA ARG A 163 -0.74 -12.41 0.28
C ARG A 163 -0.50 -11.09 -0.47
N PRO A 164 -0.67 -9.90 0.15
CA PRO A 164 -0.41 -8.65 -0.56
C PRO A 164 1.04 -8.56 -1.03
N SER A 165 1.26 -7.96 -2.20
CA SER A 165 2.60 -7.69 -2.74
C SER A 165 3.43 -6.83 -1.77
N LEU A 166 2.78 -5.87 -1.12
CA LEU A 166 3.38 -5.02 -0.09
C LEU A 166 2.50 -4.99 1.17
N LEU A 167 3.12 -5.28 2.31
CA LEU A 167 2.52 -5.03 3.63
C LEU A 167 3.25 -3.86 4.30
N ILE A 168 2.49 -2.87 4.75
CA ILE A 168 3.00 -1.72 5.50
C ILE A 168 2.58 -1.89 6.96
N LEU A 169 3.58 -2.01 7.83
CA LEU A 169 3.42 -2.08 9.28
C LEU A 169 3.85 -0.74 9.89
N ASP A 170 2.86 0.06 10.27
CA ASP A 170 3.09 1.37 10.88
C ASP A 170 3.23 1.25 12.41
N GLU A 171 3.98 2.18 13.00
CA GLU A 171 4.10 2.39 14.45
C GLU A 171 4.66 1.18 15.23
N LEU A 172 5.58 0.42 14.63
CA LEU A 172 6.26 -0.66 15.34
C LEU A 172 7.12 -0.09 16.48
N GLY A 173 6.85 -0.53 17.71
CA GLY A 173 7.58 -0.08 18.91
C GLY A 173 6.99 1.11 19.63
N PHE A 174 5.79 1.56 19.23
CA PHE A 174 5.10 2.64 19.93
C PHE A 174 4.50 2.18 21.27
N LEU A 175 3.86 1.01 21.29
CA LEU A 175 3.39 0.35 22.52
C LEU A 175 4.23 -0.89 22.85
N PRO A 176 4.39 -1.24 24.13
CA PRO A 176 4.97 -2.52 24.51
C PRO A 176 4.07 -3.65 24.00
N ILE A 177 4.68 -4.72 23.51
CA ILE A 177 3.99 -5.88 22.96
C ILE A 177 4.19 -7.03 23.93
N ASP A 178 3.10 -7.73 24.26
CA ASP A 178 3.17 -8.93 25.08
C ASP A 178 3.79 -10.10 24.31
N LYS A 179 4.11 -11.19 25.00
CA LYS A 179 4.75 -12.36 24.36
C LYS A 179 3.93 -12.91 23.18
N VAL A 180 2.61 -13.00 23.35
CA VAL A 180 1.71 -13.50 22.30
C VAL A 180 1.74 -12.58 21.08
N GLY A 181 1.65 -11.27 21.26
CA GLY A 181 1.74 -10.32 20.16
C GLY A 181 3.10 -10.36 19.45
N ALA A 182 4.19 -10.55 20.18
CA ALA A 182 5.53 -10.70 19.61
C ALA A 182 5.62 -11.96 18.72
N ASP A 183 5.10 -13.09 19.19
CA ASP A 183 5.05 -14.35 18.44
C ASP A 183 4.20 -14.21 17.16
N LEU A 184 3.06 -13.50 17.24
CA LEU A 184 2.18 -13.26 16.09
C LEU A 184 2.82 -12.37 15.03
N LEU A 185 3.50 -11.29 15.44
CA LEU A 185 4.26 -10.44 14.51
C LEU A 185 5.43 -11.21 13.88
N PHE A 186 6.15 -12.01 14.68
CA PHE A 186 7.20 -12.88 14.17
C PHE A 186 6.66 -13.81 13.08
N GLN A 187 5.47 -14.39 13.27
CA GLN A 187 4.85 -15.27 12.29
C GLN A 187 4.54 -14.53 10.96
N VAL A 188 4.04 -13.29 11.03
CA VAL A 188 3.78 -12.48 9.84
C VAL A 188 5.08 -12.17 9.09
N ILE A 189 6.10 -11.69 9.80
CA ILE A 189 7.39 -11.30 9.23
C ILE A 189 8.07 -12.54 8.62
N SER A 190 8.08 -13.65 9.34
CA SER A 190 8.72 -14.90 8.88
C SER A 190 8.05 -15.49 7.64
N GLN A 191 6.73 -15.39 7.50
CA GLN A 191 6.05 -15.88 6.29
C GLN A 191 6.22 -14.97 5.08
N ARG A 192 6.62 -13.71 5.29
CA ARG A 192 6.89 -12.76 4.21
C ARG A 192 8.36 -12.71 3.81
N TYR A 193 9.25 -13.19 4.67
CA TYR A 193 10.67 -13.31 4.36
C TYR A 193 10.87 -14.03 3.01
N GLU A 194 11.55 -13.37 2.08
CA GLU A 194 11.77 -13.80 0.67
C GLU A 194 10.50 -14.04 -0.17
N GLN A 195 9.31 -13.80 0.37
CA GLN A 195 8.01 -14.07 -0.28
C GLN A 195 7.21 -12.80 -0.57
N GLY A 196 7.48 -11.69 0.12
CA GLY A 196 6.79 -10.43 -0.14
C GLY A 196 7.36 -9.25 0.64
N ALA A 197 7.38 -8.08 0.01
CA ALA A 197 8.00 -6.89 0.57
C ALA A 197 7.28 -6.35 1.81
N LEU A 198 8.07 -5.76 2.71
CA LEU A 198 7.59 -5.06 3.90
C LEU A 198 8.01 -3.60 3.88
N VAL A 199 7.14 -2.71 4.32
CA VAL A 199 7.52 -1.37 4.77
C VAL A 199 7.21 -1.27 6.26
N ILE A 200 8.20 -0.91 7.06
CA ILE A 200 8.04 -0.75 8.51
C ILE A 200 8.33 0.70 8.88
N THR A 201 7.53 1.28 9.77
CA THR A 201 7.90 2.52 10.45
C THR A 201 8.14 2.26 11.93
N SER A 202 9.22 2.84 12.47
CA SER A 202 9.49 2.77 13.90
C SER A 202 10.13 4.06 14.40
N ASN A 203 9.82 4.42 15.64
CA ASN A 203 10.48 5.50 16.37
C ASN A 203 11.66 5.02 17.24
N ARG A 204 11.92 3.71 17.29
CA ARG A 204 12.99 3.11 18.08
C ARG A 204 14.14 2.64 17.20
N ALA A 205 15.37 2.80 17.68
CA ALA A 205 16.53 2.23 16.99
C ALA A 205 16.52 0.70 17.16
N PHE A 206 17.14 -0.04 16.22
CA PHE A 206 17.15 -1.51 16.26
C PHE A 206 17.69 -2.09 17.58
N LYS A 207 18.65 -1.42 18.21
CA LYS A 207 19.19 -1.80 19.52
C LYS A 207 18.14 -1.82 20.65
N ASP A 208 17.06 -1.04 20.50
CA ASP A 208 15.99 -0.91 21.49
C ASP A 208 14.79 -1.81 21.13
N TRP A 209 14.88 -2.60 20.05
CA TRP A 209 13.82 -3.52 19.65
C TRP A 209 13.59 -4.68 20.62
N PRO A 210 14.59 -5.20 21.37
CA PRO A 210 14.32 -6.22 22.39
C PRO A 210 13.26 -5.78 23.40
N GLU A 211 13.25 -4.50 23.78
CA GLU A 211 12.22 -3.94 24.68
C GLU A 211 10.81 -3.95 24.07
N ILE A 212 10.70 -3.86 22.73
CA ILE A 212 9.43 -3.92 22.02
C ILE A 212 8.88 -5.34 22.07
N PHE A 213 9.73 -6.34 21.85
CA PHE A 213 9.38 -7.75 21.78
C PHE A 213 9.53 -8.46 23.14
N ASN A 214 8.96 -7.85 24.18
CA ASN A 214 8.89 -8.43 25.53
C ASN A 214 10.25 -8.85 26.13
N ASN A 215 11.32 -8.10 25.85
CA ASN A 215 12.70 -8.39 26.26
C ASN A 215 13.23 -9.76 25.79
N ASP A 216 12.62 -10.35 24.76
CA ASP A 216 13.09 -11.59 24.15
C ASP A 216 14.16 -11.26 23.09
N SER A 217 15.42 -11.26 23.52
CA SER A 217 16.57 -11.00 22.65
C SER A 217 16.73 -12.04 21.54
N THR A 218 16.32 -13.29 21.78
CA THR A 218 16.45 -14.37 20.80
C THR A 218 15.44 -14.21 19.67
N LEU A 219 14.17 -13.98 20.02
CA LEU A 219 13.11 -13.69 19.05
C LEU A 219 13.41 -12.41 18.28
N THR A 220 13.85 -11.35 18.97
CA THR A 220 14.20 -10.08 18.32
C THR A 220 15.34 -10.24 17.34
N SER A 221 16.39 -10.98 17.71
CA SER A 221 17.51 -11.28 16.81
C SER A 221 17.02 -12.01 15.55
N ALA A 222 16.16 -13.02 15.73
CA ALA A 222 15.57 -13.77 14.62
C ALA A 222 14.68 -12.91 13.70
N ILE A 223 13.96 -11.92 14.24
CA ILE A 223 13.20 -10.92 13.47
C ILE A 223 14.15 -10.02 12.68
N LEU A 224 15.14 -9.43 13.37
CA LEU A 224 16.06 -8.47 12.77
C LEU A 224 16.88 -9.12 11.67
N ASP A 225 17.34 -10.35 11.85
CA ASP A 225 18.04 -11.13 10.84
C ASP A 225 17.23 -11.22 9.53
N ARG A 226 15.97 -11.68 9.63
CA ARG A 226 15.05 -11.80 8.47
C ARG A 226 14.68 -10.44 7.86
N LEU A 227 14.46 -9.43 8.68
CA LEU A 227 14.10 -8.11 8.19
C LEU A 227 15.27 -7.44 7.48
N LEU A 228 16.46 -7.48 8.07
CA LEU A 228 17.62 -6.70 7.64
C LEU A 228 18.47 -7.39 6.58
N HIS A 229 18.29 -8.70 6.36
CA HIS A 229 19.02 -9.42 5.31
C HIS A 229 18.83 -8.74 3.92
N HIS A 230 17.62 -8.30 3.62
CA HIS A 230 17.30 -7.51 2.43
C HIS A 230 16.49 -6.27 2.81
N ALA A 231 17.13 -5.27 3.44
CA ALA A 231 16.47 -4.02 3.81
C ALA A 231 17.18 -2.75 3.34
N GLU A 232 16.38 -1.81 2.85
CA GLU A 232 16.77 -0.41 2.75
C GLU A 232 16.26 0.36 3.98
N THR A 233 17.18 0.84 4.82
CA THR A 233 16.83 1.66 5.99
C THR A 233 16.96 3.14 5.66
N ALA A 234 15.86 3.89 5.79
CA ALA A 234 15.80 5.34 5.64
C ALA A 234 15.68 6.01 7.01
N LEU A 235 16.77 6.61 7.47
CA LEU A 235 16.84 7.34 8.74
C LEU A 235 16.38 8.80 8.55
N ILE A 236 15.45 9.23 9.41
CA ILE A 236 14.92 10.58 9.45
C ILE A 236 15.23 11.19 10.82
N GLN A 237 15.94 12.31 10.83
CA GLN A 237 16.29 13.05 12.05
C GLN A 237 15.74 14.48 11.96
N GLY A 238 15.23 15.02 13.06
CA GLY A 238 14.65 16.37 13.10
C GLY A 238 13.75 16.58 14.31
N LYS A 239 13.06 17.73 14.35
CA LYS A 239 11.99 18.02 15.32
C LYS A 239 10.63 17.59 14.76
N SER A 240 9.67 17.27 15.62
CA SER A 240 8.32 16.84 15.22
C SER A 240 7.60 17.91 14.39
N TYR A 241 7.07 17.54 13.22
CA TYR A 241 6.25 18.40 12.36
C TYR A 241 4.92 18.80 13.03
N ARG A 242 4.31 17.86 13.75
CA ARG A 242 3.00 18.04 14.41
C ARG A 242 3.03 19.14 15.49
N MET A 243 4.19 19.40 16.09
CA MET A 243 4.34 20.47 17.08
C MET A 243 4.31 21.86 16.45
N LYS A 244 4.57 21.98 15.14
CA LYS A 244 4.48 23.26 14.42
C LYS A 244 3.03 23.73 14.30
N GLU A 245 2.13 22.83 13.92
CA GLU A 245 0.68 23.10 13.79
C GLU A 245 0.05 23.51 15.13
N GLN A 246 0.65 23.16 16.26
CA GLN A 246 0.19 23.57 17.59
C GLN A 246 0.77 24.91 18.08
N ILE A 247 1.85 25.41 17.46
CA ILE A 247 2.51 26.67 17.84
C ILE A 247 2.07 27.82 16.91
N GLU A 248 1.59 27.50 15.70
CA GLU A 248 1.05 28.48 14.74
C GLU A 248 -0.47 28.71 14.88
N VAL A 249 -1.10 28.18 15.94
CA VAL A 249 -2.50 28.44 16.34
C VAL A 249 -2.51 29.23 17.65
#